data_AF-A0A7J4S8E9-F1
#
_entry.id   AF-A0A7J4S8E9-F1
#
_cell.length_a   1.000
_cell.length_b   1.000
_cell.length_c   1.000
_cell.angle_alpha   90.00
_cell.angle_beta   90.00
_cell.angle_gamma   90.00
#
_symmetry.space_group_name_H-M   'P 1'
#
loop_
_entity.id
_entity.type
_entity.pdbx_description
1 polymer ?
#
loop_
_entity_poly.entity_id
_entity_poly.type
_entity_poly.pdbx_seq_one_letter_code
_entity_poly.pdbx_strand_id
1 'polypeptide(L)'
;MEREVWLRAGMFGAIIVLGAAILITPSLLGRTSPLDSLPVLIVAMNHNRTMVIVDVTAAVQAYLYDNITLEVKHTNPDFSNRTLEAYSRNDTYNVQLEVPANETPFYIHARLIDLQGNYFEYNVTMRTFNDPNNFYKLTMVFNFPDEPTTAARYTVPPSDFRWPVPRRGMMP
;
A
#
# COMPACT_ATOMS: atom_id res chain seq x y z
N MET A 1 -47.69 -24.37 15.07
CA MET A 1 -47.56 -23.68 13.77
C MET A 1 -47.13 -22.23 13.93
N GLU A 2 -47.85 -21.38 14.67
CA GLU A 2 -47.56 -19.92 14.72
C GLU A 2 -46.18 -19.55 15.28
N ARG A 3 -45.73 -20.19 16.37
CA ARG A 3 -44.44 -19.87 17.00
C ARG A 3 -43.23 -20.15 16.09
N GLU A 4 -43.29 -21.21 15.29
CA GLU A 4 -42.22 -21.55 14.33
C GLU A 4 -42.20 -20.59 13.15
N VAL A 5 -43.37 -20.11 12.71
CA VAL A 5 -43.47 -19.09 11.65
C VAL A 5 -42.87 -17.77 12.13
N TRP A 6 -43.16 -17.36 13.37
CA TRP A 6 -42.56 -16.17 13.97
C TRP A 6 -41.04 -16.29 14.17
N LEU A 7 -40.54 -17.46 14.58
CA LEU A 7 -39.10 -17.71 14.67
C LEU A 7 -38.42 -17.62 13.30
N ARG A 8 -39.02 -18.22 12.26
CA ARG A 8 -38.48 -18.16 10.89
C ARG A 8 -38.54 -16.75 10.32
N ALA A 9 -39.61 -16.00 10.57
CA ALA A 9 -39.73 -14.60 10.16
C ALA A 9 -38.69 -13.71 10.88
N GLY A 10 -38.45 -13.95 12.17
CA GLY A 10 -37.41 -13.25 12.93
C GLY A 10 -36.00 -13.56 12.41
N MET A 11 -35.72 -14.83 12.10
CA MET A 11 -34.43 -15.23 11.50
C MET A 11 -34.22 -14.59 10.12
N PHE A 12 -35.26 -14.55 9.27
CA PHE A 12 -35.17 -13.90 7.97
C PHE A 12 -34.97 -12.38 8.09
N GLY A 13 -35.68 -11.73 9.01
CA GLY A 13 -35.50 -10.32 9.30
C GLY A 13 -34.08 -10.00 9.77
N ALA A 14 -33.51 -10.84 10.64
CA ALA A 14 -32.13 -10.67 11.10
C ALA A 14 -31.11 -10.77 9.96
N ILE A 15 -31.29 -11.71 9.01
CA ILE A 15 -30.41 -11.85 7.84
C ILE A 15 -30.45 -10.60 6.96
N ILE A 16 -31.63 -10.05 6.70
CA ILE A 16 -31.79 -8.84 5.88
C ILE A 16 -31.13 -7.65 6.57
N VAL A 17 -31.33 -7.50 7.88
CA VAL A 17 -30.70 -6.43 8.68
C VAL A 17 -29.18 -6.57 8.66
N LEU A 18 -28.65 -7.79 8.80
CA LEU A 18 -27.21 -8.04 8.73
C LEU A 18 -26.65 -7.70 7.34
N GLY A 19 -27.34 -8.11 6.28
CA GLY A 19 -26.95 -7.79 4.90
C GLY A 19 -26.93 -6.29 4.63
N ALA A 20 -27.94 -5.56 5.10
CA ALA A 20 -27.99 -4.11 5.01
C ALA A 20 -26.86 -3.44 5.82
N ALA A 21 -26.56 -3.94 7.02
CA ALA A 21 -25.46 -3.43 7.84
C ALA A 21 -24.11 -3.61 7.14
N ILE A 22 -23.85 -4.78 6.53
CA ILE A 22 -22.62 -5.04 5.77
C ILE A 22 -22.47 -4.05 4.60
N LEU A 23 -23.56 -3.72 3.92
CA LEU A 23 -23.55 -2.81 2.77
C LEU A 23 -23.37 -1.33 3.16
N ILE A 24 -23.94 -0.90 4.28
CA ILE A 24 -24.04 0.53 4.65
C ILE A 24 -22.88 0.99 5.55
N THR A 25 -22.36 0.09 6.41
CA THR A 25 -21.29 0.41 7.37
C THR A 25 -20.01 0.97 6.72
N PRO A 26 -19.56 0.51 5.54
CA PRO A 26 -18.40 1.08 4.84
C PRO A 26 -18.59 2.56 4.52
N SER A 27 -19.76 2.96 4.04
CA SER A 27 -20.06 4.35 3.71
C SER A 27 -20.06 5.26 4.93
N LEU A 28 -20.52 4.75 6.08
CA LEU A 28 -20.46 5.46 7.36
C LEU A 28 -19.02 5.64 7.88
N LEU A 29 -18.08 4.81 7.42
CA LEU A 29 -16.65 4.87 7.72
C LEU A 29 -15.83 5.55 6.60
N GLY A 30 -16.49 6.15 5.61
CA GLY A 30 -15.83 6.85 4.50
C GLY A 30 -15.26 5.94 3.41
N ARG A 31 -15.66 4.67 3.34
CA ARG A 31 -15.27 3.69 2.31
C ARG A 31 -16.36 3.56 1.24
N THR A 32 -15.96 3.48 -0.03
CA THR A 32 -16.87 3.42 -1.18
C THR A 32 -17.56 2.07 -1.37
N SER A 33 -17.04 0.97 -0.79
CA SER A 33 -17.65 -0.37 -0.83
C SER A 33 -17.06 -1.28 0.26
N PRO A 34 -17.82 -2.26 0.81
CA PRO A 34 -17.29 -3.28 1.74
C PRO A 34 -16.26 -4.21 1.10
N LEU A 35 -16.18 -4.23 -0.24
CA LEU A 35 -15.35 -5.14 -1.00
C LEU A 35 -14.12 -4.45 -1.61
N ASP A 36 -14.06 -3.12 -1.70
CA ASP A 36 -12.87 -2.42 -2.20
C ASP A 36 -11.79 -2.40 -1.11
N SER A 37 -10.95 -3.44 -1.06
CA SER A 37 -9.69 -3.33 -0.35
C SER A 37 -8.77 -2.45 -1.18
N LEU A 38 -8.40 -1.28 -0.65
CA LEU A 38 -7.36 -0.47 -1.28
C LEU A 38 -6.08 -1.31 -1.40
N PRO A 39 -5.34 -1.16 -2.52
CA PRO A 39 -4.04 -1.78 -2.64
C PRO A 39 -3.12 -1.20 -1.56
N VAL A 40 -2.21 -2.02 -1.05
CA VAL A 40 -1.29 -1.62 0.02
C VAL A 40 0.13 -1.68 -0.52
N LEU A 41 0.81 -0.54 -0.44
CA LEU A 41 2.25 -0.47 -0.62
C LEU A 41 2.93 -0.89 0.68
N ILE A 42 3.79 -1.89 0.59
CA ILE A 42 4.60 -2.41 1.67
C ILE A 42 6.06 -2.09 1.36
N VAL A 43 6.74 -1.47 2.31
CA VAL A 43 8.19 -1.26 2.23
C VAL A 43 8.83 -1.84 3.47
N ALA A 44 9.66 -2.85 3.26
CA ALA A 44 10.34 -3.56 4.32
C ALA A 44 11.83 -3.64 4.04
N MET A 45 12.60 -3.93 5.08
CA MET A 45 14.00 -4.26 4.93
C MET A 45 14.22 -5.73 5.27
N ASN A 46 15.08 -6.40 4.52
CA ASN A 46 15.45 -7.76 4.83
C ASN A 46 16.21 -7.84 6.17
N HIS A 47 16.23 -9.03 6.78
CA HIS A 47 16.84 -9.22 8.11
C HIS A 47 18.31 -8.77 8.16
N ASN A 48 19.04 -8.98 7.06
CA ASN A 48 20.46 -8.65 6.94
C ASN A 48 20.74 -7.19 6.54
N ARG A 49 19.71 -6.38 6.30
CA ARG A 49 19.80 -4.95 5.91
C ARG A 49 20.57 -4.68 4.63
N THR A 50 20.65 -5.67 3.75
CA THR A 50 21.31 -5.55 2.45
C THR A 50 20.33 -5.16 1.35
N MET A 51 19.04 -5.41 1.55
CA MET A 51 18.01 -5.22 0.55
C MET A 51 16.75 -4.63 1.18
N VAL A 52 16.14 -3.71 0.44
CA VAL A 52 14.80 -3.17 0.67
C VAL A 52 13.84 -3.95 -0.23
N ILE A 53 12.80 -4.50 0.38
CA ILE A 53 11.72 -5.18 -0.31
C ILE A 53 10.59 -4.17 -0.45
N VAL A 54 10.23 -3.85 -1.69
CA VAL A 54 9.08 -3.01 -2.01
C VAL A 54 8.04 -3.91 -2.67
N ASP A 55 6.87 -4.01 -2.06
CA ASP A 55 5.79 -4.89 -2.49
C ASP A 55 4.49 -4.08 -2.61
N VAL A 56 3.73 -4.31 -3.67
CA VAL A 56 2.43 -3.69 -3.87
C VAL A 56 1.40 -4.79 -4.05
N THR A 57 0.65 -5.01 -2.99
CA THR A 57 -0.34 -6.08 -2.94
C THR A 57 -1.75 -5.52 -2.78
N ALA A 58 -2.68 -6.06 -3.57
CA ALA A 58 -4.09 -5.88 -3.36
C ALA A 58 -4.57 -6.92 -2.35
N ALA A 59 -4.53 -6.58 -1.06
CA ALA A 59 -4.62 -7.51 0.06
C ALA A 59 -5.85 -8.45 0.07
N VAL A 60 -6.93 -8.12 -0.66
CA VAL A 60 -8.14 -8.96 -0.72
C VAL A 60 -8.56 -9.33 -2.15
N GLN A 61 -8.12 -8.60 -3.17
CA GLN A 61 -8.68 -8.70 -4.54
C GLN A 61 -7.65 -8.44 -5.65
N ALA A 62 -6.56 -9.21 -5.67
CA ALA A 62 -5.52 -9.11 -6.72
C ALA A 62 -6.06 -9.24 -8.15
N TYR A 63 -7.16 -9.96 -8.38
CA TYR A 63 -7.78 -10.13 -9.70
C TYR A 63 -8.58 -8.92 -10.20
N LEU A 64 -8.72 -7.85 -9.41
CA LEU A 64 -9.38 -6.63 -9.86
C LEU A 64 -8.47 -5.70 -10.65
N TYR A 65 -7.15 -5.94 -10.62
CA TYR A 65 -6.18 -5.06 -11.25
C TYR A 65 -5.78 -5.63 -12.61
N ASP A 66 -5.83 -4.76 -13.61
CA ASP A 66 -5.37 -5.05 -14.97
C ASP A 66 -3.87 -4.82 -15.10
N ASN A 67 -3.36 -3.82 -14.39
CA ASN A 67 -1.94 -3.49 -14.42
C ASN A 67 -1.49 -2.82 -13.10
N ILE A 68 -0.44 -3.37 -12.52
CA ILE A 68 0.27 -2.87 -11.35
C ILE A 68 1.68 -2.55 -11.82
N THR A 69 2.09 -1.29 -11.68
CA THR A 69 3.44 -0.83 -11.97
C THR A 69 4.09 -0.36 -10.67
N LEU A 70 5.26 -0.90 -10.38
CA LEU A 70 6.11 -0.43 -9.30
C LEU A 70 7.43 0.04 -9.88
N GLU A 71 7.79 1.27 -9.57
CA GLU A 71 9.05 1.87 -9.98
C GLU A 71 9.80 2.40 -8.76
N VAL A 72 11.06 2.05 -8.63
CA VAL A 72 11.96 2.51 -7.57
C VAL A 72 13.19 3.14 -8.21
N LYS A 73 13.40 4.43 -7.97
CA LYS A 73 14.55 5.19 -8.44
C LYS A 73 15.46 5.49 -7.27
N HIS A 74 16.75 5.23 -7.43
CA HIS A 74 17.74 5.69 -6.47
C HIS A 74 18.62 6.78 -7.07
N THR A 75 19.13 7.65 -6.19
CA THR A 75 20.16 8.61 -6.57
C THR A 75 21.45 8.14 -5.94
N ASN A 76 22.33 7.51 -6.72
CA ASN A 76 23.64 7.07 -6.24
C ASN A 76 24.48 8.31 -5.81
N PRO A 77 24.80 8.46 -4.52
CA PRO A 77 25.61 9.59 -4.06
C PRO A 77 27.12 9.42 -4.35
N ASP A 78 27.59 8.19 -4.61
CA ASP A 78 29.02 7.86 -4.80
C ASP A 78 29.50 8.06 -6.24
N PHE A 79 28.59 8.20 -7.21
CA PHE A 79 28.94 8.58 -8.57
C PHE A 79 28.76 10.09 -8.74
N SER A 80 29.88 10.80 -8.94
CA SER A 80 29.91 12.22 -9.31
C SER A 80 29.12 12.55 -10.58
N ASN A 81 28.77 11.52 -11.35
CA ASN A 81 27.84 11.56 -12.47
C ASN A 81 26.53 10.93 -12.01
N ARG A 82 25.50 11.74 -11.73
CA ARG A 82 24.21 11.32 -11.14
C ARG A 82 23.45 10.31 -12.03
N THR A 83 23.91 9.07 -12.10
CA THR A 83 23.20 7.98 -12.76
C THR A 83 22.06 7.54 -11.85
N LEU A 84 20.85 7.87 -12.27
CA LEU A 84 19.63 7.32 -11.67
C LEU A 84 19.48 5.89 -12.17
N GLU A 85 19.64 4.91 -11.29
CA GLU A 85 19.19 3.55 -11.60
C GLU A 85 17.73 3.44 -11.21
N ALA A 86 16.94 2.86 -12.10
CA ALA A 86 15.52 2.65 -11.91
C ALA A 86 15.23 1.15 -11.97
N TYR A 87 14.72 0.62 -10.87
CA TYR A 87 14.12 -0.71 -10.81
C TYR A 87 12.65 -0.54 -11.14
N SER A 88 12.18 -1.18 -12.21
CA SER A 88 10.76 -1.13 -12.58
C SER A 88 10.26 -2.53 -12.86
N ARG A 89 9.08 -2.84 -12.35
CA ARG A 89 8.37 -4.09 -12.64
C ARG A 89 6.90 -3.79 -12.79
N ASN A 90 6.29 -4.48 -13.75
CA ASN A 90 4.87 -4.52 -13.94
C ASN A 90 4.36 -5.96 -13.78
N ASP A 91 3.17 -6.10 -13.21
CA ASP A 91 2.46 -7.36 -13.06
C ASP A 91 0.96 -7.07 -12.95
N THR A 92 0.11 -8.08 -13.01
CA THR A 92 -1.35 -7.92 -12.91
C THR A 92 -1.86 -8.18 -11.50
N TYR A 93 -1.14 -8.96 -10.69
CA TYR A 93 -1.63 -9.42 -9.38
C TYR A 93 -0.84 -8.88 -8.20
N ASN A 94 0.49 -9.04 -8.23
CA ASN A 94 1.38 -8.56 -7.19
C ASN A 94 2.72 -8.17 -7.80
N VAL A 95 3.31 -7.07 -7.33
CA VAL A 95 4.64 -6.65 -7.77
C VAL A 95 5.55 -6.50 -6.56
N GLN A 96 6.59 -7.33 -6.54
CA GLN A 96 7.69 -7.23 -5.59
C GLN A 96 9.00 -6.86 -6.29
N LEU A 97 9.73 -5.91 -5.72
CA LEU A 97 11.07 -5.51 -6.10
C LEU A 97 12.02 -5.60 -4.90
N GLU A 98 13.22 -6.14 -5.15
CA GLU A 98 14.33 -6.11 -4.20
C GLU A 98 15.34 -5.08 -4.67
N VAL A 99 15.62 -4.09 -3.82
CA VAL A 99 16.50 -2.96 -4.12
C VAL A 99 17.66 -2.94 -3.12
N PRO A 100 18.92 -2.81 -3.53
CA PRO A 100 20.05 -2.75 -2.62
C PRO A 100 19.93 -1.61 -1.60
N ALA A 101 20.05 -1.89 -0.31
CA ALA A 101 19.79 -0.90 0.76
C ALA A 101 20.85 0.20 0.89
N ASN A 102 22.04 0.00 0.33
CA ASN A 102 23.13 0.98 0.28
C ASN A 102 22.82 2.20 -0.61
N GLU A 103 21.79 2.12 -1.45
CA GLU A 103 21.47 3.12 -2.46
C GLU A 103 20.44 4.18 -1.97
N THR A 104 20.29 4.37 -0.66
CA THR A 104 19.34 5.38 -0.13
C THR A 104 19.85 6.82 -0.38
N PRO A 105 18.97 7.78 -0.74
CA PRO A 105 17.52 7.74 -0.71
C PRO A 105 16.85 7.12 -1.95
N PHE A 106 15.71 6.45 -1.75
CA PHE A 106 14.86 5.92 -2.83
C PHE A 106 13.64 6.78 -3.05
N TYR A 107 13.23 6.91 -4.30
CA TYR A 107 11.92 7.37 -4.72
C TYR A 107 11.13 6.17 -5.24
N ILE A 108 10.00 5.87 -4.61
CA ILE A 108 9.11 4.76 -4.95
C ILE A 108 7.84 5.35 -5.52
N HIS A 109 7.46 4.87 -6.70
CA HIS A 109 6.25 5.21 -7.41
C HIS A 109 5.45 3.92 -7.63
N ALA A 110 4.28 3.83 -6.99
CA ALA A 110 3.36 2.73 -7.15
C ALA A 110 2.13 3.21 -7.91
N ARG A 111 1.78 2.51 -9.00
CA ARG A 111 0.61 2.80 -9.82
C ARG A 111 -0.17 1.52 -10.07
N LEU A 112 -1.49 1.56 -9.90
CA LEU A 112 -2.38 0.44 -10.20
C LEU A 112 -3.53 0.92 -11.06
N ILE A 113 -4.02 0.05 -11.92
CA ILE A 113 -5.17 0.26 -12.79
C ILE A 113 -6.10 -0.93 -12.58
N ASP A 114 -7.34 -0.66 -12.22
CA ASP A 114 -8.35 -1.71 -12.10
C ASP A 114 -9.04 -2.01 -13.44
N LEU A 115 -9.74 -3.14 -13.49
CA LEU A 115 -10.52 -3.58 -14.66
C LEU A 115 -11.65 -2.62 -15.06
N GLN A 116 -12.04 -1.71 -14.16
CA GLN A 116 -13.07 -0.69 -14.40
C GLN A 116 -12.46 0.61 -14.93
N GLY A 117 -11.13 0.69 -15.06
CA GLY A 117 -10.39 1.86 -15.50
C GLY A 117 -10.08 2.85 -14.39
N ASN A 118 -10.32 2.54 -13.11
CA ASN A 118 -9.86 3.39 -12.01
C ASN A 118 -8.36 3.24 -11.82
N TYR A 119 -7.68 4.36 -11.59
CA TYR A 119 -6.26 4.34 -11.28
C TYR A 119 -5.97 4.79 -9.85
N PHE A 120 -5.00 4.12 -9.27
CA PHE A 120 -4.47 4.30 -7.93
C PHE A 120 -3.01 4.67 -8.07
N GLU A 121 -2.55 5.66 -7.32
CA GLU A 121 -1.17 6.12 -7.45
C GLU A 121 -0.69 6.71 -6.14
N TYR A 122 0.53 6.32 -5.77
CA TYR A 122 1.18 6.85 -4.59
C TYR A 122 2.69 6.95 -4.77
N ASN A 123 3.20 8.10 -4.35
CA ASN A 123 4.62 8.43 -4.39
C ASN A 123 5.15 8.47 -2.97
N VAL A 124 6.28 7.82 -2.71
CA VAL A 124 6.94 7.88 -1.40
C VAL A 124 8.44 7.92 -1.57
N THR A 125 9.09 8.77 -0.78
CA THR A 125 10.56 8.77 -0.69
C THR A 125 10.98 8.06 0.58
N MET A 126 11.82 7.04 0.48
CA MET A 126 12.38 6.34 1.63
C MET A 126 13.84 6.72 1.84
N ARG A 127 14.22 6.92 3.11
CA ARG A 127 15.60 7.07 3.54
C ARG A 127 15.87 6.18 4.73
N THR A 128 17.09 5.68 4.85
CA THR A 128 17.49 4.93 6.03
C THR A 128 18.50 5.72 6.84
N PHE A 129 18.39 5.67 8.16
CA PHE A 129 19.32 6.29 9.08
C PHE A 129 19.69 5.31 10.17
N ASN A 130 20.98 5.21 10.48
CA ASN A 130 21.43 4.56 11.71
C ASN A 130 21.21 5.52 12.88
N ASP A 131 20.70 5.00 13.99
CA ASP A 131 20.59 5.78 15.22
C ASP A 131 22.00 6.19 15.69
N PRO A 132 22.26 7.50 15.91
CA PRO A 132 23.55 7.98 16.38
C PRO A 132 24.03 7.33 17.68
N ASN A 133 23.08 6.89 18.52
CA ASN A 133 23.36 6.28 19.82
C ASN A 133 23.38 4.75 19.77
N ASN A 134 22.95 4.14 18.66
CA ASN A 134 22.94 2.70 18.47
C ASN A 134 23.02 2.33 16.98
N PHE A 135 24.24 2.09 16.49
CA PHE A 135 24.50 1.69 15.10
C PHE A 135 23.78 0.39 14.69
N TYR A 136 23.35 -0.44 15.64
CA TYR A 136 22.57 -1.64 15.36
C TYR A 136 21.08 -1.35 15.18
N LYS A 137 20.62 -0.12 15.39
CA LYS A 137 19.24 0.29 15.20
C LYS A 137 19.13 1.12 13.92
N LEU A 138 18.71 0.45 12.85
CA LEU A 138 18.36 1.11 11.61
C LEU A 138 16.92 1.61 11.68
N THR A 139 16.71 2.82 11.20
CA THR A 139 15.41 3.47 11.09
C THR A 139 15.12 3.78 9.63
N MET A 140 13.93 3.40 9.17
CA MET A 140 13.40 3.84 7.87
C MET A 140 12.54 5.09 8.08
N VAL A 141 12.77 6.11 7.25
CA VAL A 141 12.02 7.36 7.23
C VAL A 141 11.36 7.51 5.88
N PHE A 142 10.05 7.65 5.88
CA PHE A 142 9.24 7.84 4.68
C PHE A 142 8.76 9.29 4.58
N ASN A 143 8.78 9.87 3.38
CA ASN A 143 8.24 11.20 3.09
C ASN A 143 7.23 11.11 1.95
N PHE A 144 6.09 11.79 2.09
CA PHE A 144 4.96 11.73 1.16
C PHE A 144 4.76 13.09 0.50
N PRO A 145 5.05 13.23 -0.81
CA PRO A 145 4.92 14.51 -1.51
C PRO A 145 3.46 14.94 -1.66
N ASP A 146 2.52 14.00 -1.70
CA ASP A 146 1.10 14.27 -1.96
C ASP A 146 0.31 14.67 -0.70
N GLU A 147 0.93 14.61 0.49
CA GLU A 147 0.34 14.99 1.79
C GLU A 147 1.22 16.03 2.52
N PRO A 148 1.34 17.27 2.01
CA PRO A 148 2.31 18.24 2.51
C PRO A 148 2.01 18.80 3.91
N THR A 149 0.77 18.72 4.38
CA THR A 149 0.34 19.20 5.71
C THR A 149 0.65 18.22 6.83
N THR A 150 0.92 16.95 6.49
CA THR A 150 1.46 15.95 7.39
C THR A 150 2.94 15.89 7.07
N ALA A 151 3.81 16.48 7.89
CA ALA A 151 5.25 16.22 7.84
C ALA A 151 5.50 14.76 8.29
N ALA A 152 4.92 13.81 7.57
CA ALA A 152 4.71 12.43 7.94
C ALA A 152 6.00 11.65 7.73
N ARG A 153 7.02 12.01 8.53
CA ARG A 153 8.19 11.17 8.73
C ARG A 153 7.73 9.95 9.52
N TYR A 154 7.24 8.91 8.84
CA TYR A 154 7.01 7.64 9.51
C TYR A 154 8.37 7.00 9.77
N THR A 155 8.70 6.93 11.05
CA THR A 155 9.89 6.26 11.57
C THR A 155 9.48 4.85 11.92
N VAL A 156 9.98 3.88 11.16
CA VAL A 156 9.61 2.46 11.35
C VAL A 156 10.82 1.69 11.89
N PRO A 157 10.89 1.43 13.21
CA PRO A 157 11.90 0.56 13.80
C PRO A 157 11.50 -0.91 13.65
N PRO A 158 12.49 -1.82 13.53
CA PRO A 158 12.64 -2.78 12.44
C PRO A 158 11.35 -3.56 12.11
N SER A 159 10.41 -2.89 11.46
CA SER A 159 9.16 -3.47 10.96
C SER A 159 8.90 -2.97 9.56
N ASP A 160 7.87 -3.50 8.92
CA ASP A 160 7.43 -3.07 7.62
C ASP A 160 6.60 -1.78 7.69
N PHE A 161 6.77 -0.94 6.68
CA PHE A 161 5.87 0.16 6.39
C PHE A 161 4.72 -0.37 5.53
N ARG A 162 3.48 -0.03 5.88
CA ARG A 162 2.29 -0.40 5.11
C ARG A 162 1.44 0.84 4.89
N TRP A 163 1.09 1.10 3.64
CA TRP A 163 0.29 2.27 3.31
C TRP A 163 -0.73 1.98 2.21
N PRO A 164 -2.01 2.34 2.40
CA PRO A 164 -3.00 2.24 1.34
C PRO A 164 -2.66 3.17 0.18
N VAL A 165 -2.64 2.64 -1.04
CA VAL A 165 -2.50 3.43 -2.26
C VAL A 165 -3.88 4.02 -2.59
N PRO A 166 -4.06 5.35 -2.51
CA PRO A 166 -5.35 5.97 -2.71
C PRO A 166 -5.76 5.95 -4.19
N ARG A 167 -7.07 5.87 -4.43
CA ARG A 167 -7.65 6.10 -5.76
C ARG A 167 -7.43 7.56 -6.13
N ARG A 168 -6.91 7.81 -7.33
CA ARG A 168 -6.66 9.16 -7.86
C ARG A 168 -7.68 9.58 -8.89
N GLY A 169 -8.27 8.63 -9.62
CA GLY A 169 -9.32 8.94 -10.57
C GLY A 169 -9.69 7.75 -11.44
N MET A 170 -10.20 8.05 -12.63
CA MET A 170 -10.54 7.10 -13.68
C MET A 170 -9.74 7.48 -14.93
N MET A 171 -9.21 6.47 -15.64
CA MET A 171 -8.59 6.67 -16.94
C MET A 171 -9.63 7.23 -17.92
N PRO A 172 -9.24 8.20 -18.77
CA PRO A 172 -10.10 8.74 -19.80
C PRO A 172 -10.47 7.72 -20.88
#